data_AF-A0A7C4WYJ5-F1
#
_entry.id   AF-A0A7C4WYJ5-F1
#
_cell.length_a   1.000
_cell.length_b   1.000
_cell.length_c   1.000
_cell.angle_alpha   90.00
_cell.angle_beta   90.00
_cell.angle_gamma   90.00
#
_symmetry.space_group_name_H-M   'P 1'
#
loop_
_entity.id
_entity.type
_entity.pdbx_description
1 polymer ?
#
loop_
_entity_poly.entity_id
_entity_poly.type
_entity_poly.pdbx_seq_one_letter_code
_entity_poly.pdbx_strand_id
1 'polypeptide(L)' 'MDIKTQIKQKAIELGFDLAGVASAEPIEEAQRRYFLGWLERGNAAGMEYLTRNIDKRFNLALLLEG' A
#
# COMPACT_ATOMS: atom_id res chain seq x y z
N MET A 1 -20.56 -14.82 -11.66
CA MET A 1 -19.42 -13.87 -11.55
C MET A 1 -19.02 -13.78 -10.09
N ASP A 2 -17.74 -13.94 -9.75
CA ASP A 2 -17.27 -13.76 -8.37
C ASP A 2 -17.24 -12.27 -7.96
N ILE A 3 -17.14 -12.02 -6.65
CA ILE A 3 -17.17 -10.65 -6.10
C ILE A 3 -16.02 -9.78 -6.59
N LYS A 4 -14.81 -10.33 -6.79
CA LYS A 4 -13.65 -9.56 -7.26
C LYS A 4 -13.90 -9.06 -8.68
N THR A 5 -14.48 -9.91 -9.52
CA THR A 5 -14.85 -9.55 -10.89
C THR A 5 -15.92 -8.46 -10.92
N GLN A 6 -16.95 -8.55 -10.07
CA GLN A 6 -18.00 -7.52 -9.99
C GLN A 6 -17.45 -6.15 -9.56
N ILE A 7 -16.55 -6.13 -8.56
CA ILE A 7 -15.91 -4.89 -8.10
C ILE A 7 -15.06 -4.26 -9.22
N LYS A 8 -14.25 -5.07 -9.92
CA LYS A 8 -13.43 -4.57 -11.05
C LYS A 8 -14.29 -4.02 -12.18
N GLN A 9 -15.38 -4.72 -12.52
CA GLN A 9 -16.33 -4.26 -13.53
C GLN A 9 -16.94 -2.91 -13.12
N LYS A 10 -17.35 -2.78 -11.86
CA LYS A 10 -17.90 -1.53 -11.35
C LYS A 10 -16.89 -0.38 -11.38
N ALA A 11 -15.62 -0.64 -11.09
CA ALA A 11 -14.58 0.37 -11.17
C ALA A 11 -14.43 0.91 -12.61
N ILE A 12 -14.43 0.03 -13.61
CA ILE A 12 -14.37 0.43 -15.03
C ILE A 12 -15.61 1.27 -15.41
N GLU A 13 -16.81 0.85 -14.99
CA GLU A 13 -18.05 1.61 -15.23
C GLU A 13 -18.03 3.02 -14.62
N LEU A 14 -17.34 3.18 -13.49
CA LEU A 14 -17.18 4.48 -12.81
C LEU A 14 -16.07 5.35 -13.42
N GLY A 15 -15.36 4.85 -14.44
CA GLY A 15 -14.31 5.60 -15.14
C GLY A 15 -12.90 5.39 -14.60
N PHE A 16 -12.64 4.36 -13.78
CA PHE A 16 -11.27 3.97 -13.42
C PHE A 16 -10.62 3.20 -14.58
N ASP A 17 -9.38 3.55 -14.92
CA ASP A 17 -8.63 2.87 -15.99
C ASP A 17 -8.21 1.43 -15.63
N LEU A 18 -7.99 1.15 -14.34
CA LEU A 18 -7.55 -0.16 -13.85
C LEU A 18 -7.95 -0.40 -12.39
N ALA A 19 -8.29 -1.65 -12.07
CA ALA A 19 -8.58 -2.10 -10.71
C ALA A 19 -7.96 -3.47 -10.38
N GLY A 20 -7.33 -3.57 -9.21
CA GLY A 20 -6.67 -4.78 -8.70
C GLY A 20 -7.17 -5.19 -7.32
N VAL A 21 -6.91 -6.45 -6.94
CA VAL A 21 -7.17 -6.97 -5.58
C VAL A 21 -5.90 -7.66 -5.11
N ALA A 22 -5.44 -7.32 -3.92
CA ALA A 22 -4.25 -7.89 -3.28
C ALA A 22 -4.60 -8.43 -1.89
N SER A 23 -3.73 -9.25 -1.33
CA SER A 23 -3.87 -9.67 0.07
C SER A 23 -3.57 -8.51 1.02
N ALA A 24 -4.17 -8.54 2.22
CA ALA A 24 -3.87 -7.60 3.30
C ALA A 24 -2.74 -8.10 4.22
N GLU A 25 -2.05 -9.17 3.84
CA GLU A 25 -0.87 -9.66 4.56
C GLU A 25 0.22 -8.58 4.67
N PRO A 26 1.08 -8.65 5.70
CA PRO A 26 2.22 -7.77 5.82
C PRO A 26 3.10 -7.80 4.57
N ILE A 27 3.59 -6.62 4.18
CA ILE A 27 4.56 -6.48 3.10
C ILE A 27 5.89 -7.13 3.53
N GLU A 28 6.58 -7.75 2.58
CA GLU A 28 7.88 -8.40 2.82
C GLU A 28 8.91 -7.48 3.48
N GLU A 29 9.62 -8.00 4.48
CA GLU A 29 10.62 -7.25 5.24
C GLU A 29 11.76 -6.71 4.34
N ALA A 30 12.03 -7.35 3.20
CA ALA A 30 13.01 -6.85 2.23
C ALA A 30 12.62 -5.45 1.70
N GLN A 31 11.33 -5.21 1.46
CA GLN A 31 10.83 -3.90 1.01
C GLN A 31 10.89 -2.88 2.14
N ARG A 32 10.60 -3.29 3.38
CA ARG A 32 10.74 -2.43 4.55
C ARG A 32 12.18 -1.95 4.73
N ARG A 33 13.15 -2.86 4.68
CA ARG A 33 14.58 -2.52 4.76
C ARG A 33 15.03 -1.62 3.63
N TYR A 34 14.59 -1.90 2.40
CA TYR A 34 14.89 -1.05 1.24
C TYR A 34 14.39 0.39 1.46
N PHE A 35 13.15 0.55 1.91
CA PHE A 35 12.55 1.86 2.17
C PHE A 35 13.27 2.61 3.30
N LEU A 36 13.60 1.93 4.40
CA LEU A 36 14.34 2.53 5.50
C LEU A 36 15.72 3.02 5.05
N GLY A 37 16.48 2.20 4.32
CA GLY A 37 17.76 2.63 3.77
C GLY A 37 17.63 3.78 2.76
N TRP A 38 16.51 3.84 2.02
CA TRP A 38 16.21 4.98 1.14
C TRP A 38 15.96 6.27 1.93
N LEU A 39 15.25 6.20 3.06
CA LEU A 39 15.04 7.33 3.97
C LEU A 39 16.34 7.80 4.60
N GLU A 40 17.18 6.88 5.07
CA GLU A 40 18.49 7.20 5.69
C GLU A 40 19.42 7.95 4.73
N ARG A 41 19.30 7.70 3.42
CA ARG A 41 20.04 8.45 2.39
C ARG A 41 19.51 9.87 2.13
N GLY A 42 18.49 10.31 2.84
CA GLY A 42 17.90 11.65 2.67
C GLY A 42 17.03 11.80 1.42
N ASN A 43 16.67 10.69 0.75
CA ASN A 43 15.94 10.73 -0.51
C ASN A 43 14.48 11.23 -0.37
N ALA A 44 13.98 11.34 0.86
CA ALA A 44 12.67 11.93 1.13
C ALA A 44 12.62 13.44 0.88
N ALA A 45 13.77 14.13 0.74
CA ALA A 45 13.83 15.59 0.57
C ALA A 45 12.89 16.31 1.57
N GLY A 46 11.93 17.09 1.09
CA GLY A 46 10.94 17.80 1.94
C GLY A 46 9.73 16.96 2.38
N MET A 47 9.65 15.68 2.00
CA MET A 47 8.51 14.81 2.30
C MET A 47 8.63 14.16 3.69
N GLU A 48 8.72 14.98 4.73
CA GLU A 48 8.85 14.51 6.13
C GLU A 48 7.73 13.56 6.58
N TYR A 49 6.56 13.61 5.94
CA TYR A 49 5.48 12.67 6.25
C TYR A 49 5.84 11.21 5.90
N LEU A 50 6.83 10.97 5.04
CA LEU A 50 7.30 9.62 4.69
C LEU A 50 7.97 8.90 5.86
N THR A 51 8.50 9.63 6.84
CA THR A 51 9.13 9.04 8.04
C THR A 51 8.12 8.68 9.13
N ARG A 52 6.86 9.08 8.97
CA ARG A 52 5.79 8.87 9.97
C ARG A 52 5.11 7.51 9.77
N ASN A 53 4.62 6.93 10.87
CA ASN A 53 3.78 5.72 10.90
C ASN A 53 4.37 4.54 10.09
N ILE A 54 5.68 4.32 10.15
CA ILE A 54 6.38 3.33 9.33
C ILE A 54 5.74 1.94 9.41
N ASP A 55 5.45 1.46 10.61
CA ASP A 55 4.94 0.09 10.77
C ASP A 55 3.57 -0.10 10.11
N LYS A 56 2.72 0.94 10.10
CA LYS A 56 1.42 0.92 9.41
C LYS A 56 1.55 0.86 7.88
N ARG A 57 2.69 1.27 7.31
CA ARG A 57 2.94 1.21 5.86
C ARG A 57 3.23 -0.21 5.38
N PHE A 58 3.80 -1.04 6.26
CA PHE A 58 4.20 -2.41 5.94
C PHE A 58 3.29 -3.46 6.58
N ASN A 59 2.44 -3.07 7.53
CA ASN A 59 1.43 -3.95 8.12
C ASN A 59 0.06 -3.25 8.16
N LEU A 60 -0.82 -3.65 7.23
CA LEU A 60 -2.15 -3.08 7.06
C LEU A 60 -3.07 -3.33 8.27
N ALA A 61 -2.85 -4.41 9.02
CA ALA A 61 -3.64 -4.73 10.22
C ALA A 61 -3.47 -3.69 11.34
N LEU A 62 -2.41 -2.87 11.30
CA LEU A 62 -2.22 -1.74 12.23
C LEU A 62 -2.99 -0.47 11.82
N LEU A 63 -3.60 -0.47 10.62
CA LEU A 63 -4.36 0.65 10.09
C LEU A 63 -5.87 0.42 10.17
N LEU A 64 -6.33 -0.80 9.89
CA LEU A 64 -7.73 -1.18 9.89
C LEU A 64 -7.89 -2.55 10.58
N GLU A 65 -8.73 -2.59 11.60
CA GLU A 65 -9.15 -3.82 12.25
C GLU A 65 -10.11 -4.61 11.35
N GLY A 66 -10.01 -5.94 11.40
CA GLY A 66 -10.78 -6.87 10.56
C GLY A 66 -12.15 -7.22 11.10
#